data_AF-A0AAW9QB96-F1
#
_entry.id   AF-A0AAW9QB96-F1
#
_cell.length_a   1.000
_cell.length_b   1.000
_cell.length_c   1.000
_cell.angle_alpha   90.00
_cell.angle_beta   90.00
_cell.angle_gamma   90.00
#
_symmetry.space_group_name_H-M   'P 1'
#
loop_
_entity.id
_entity.type
_entity.pdbx_description
1 polymer ?
#
loop_
_entity_poly.entity_id
_entity_poly.type
_entity_poly.pdbx_seq_one_letter_code
_entity_poly.pdbx_strand_id
1 'polypeptide(L)'
;MLDIQPGSASSAPRLLTVVRDRLFFVAHDSAGGTELWVSDGTGAGTVMVKDILPGAQGARPRHLAAMGSTLFFAADDGRNGIELWKSDGTAASTVMVEDLNEGSGGSFPHDYARVGDAVFFAADDARGFTSLWRLDAAGGLRKVPAPGDAAP
;
A
#
# COMPACT_ATOMS: atom_id res chain seq x y z
N MET A 1 -1.95 -26.20 5.42
CA MET A 1 -1.24 -24.92 5.18
C MET A 1 -1.30 -24.68 3.67
N LEU A 2 -1.71 -23.49 3.22
CA LEU A 2 -1.80 -23.16 1.81
C LEU A 2 -0.39 -22.96 1.24
N ASP A 3 -0.13 -23.51 0.06
CA ASP A 3 1.03 -23.17 -0.76
C ASP A 3 0.60 -22.09 -1.76
N ILE A 4 1.08 -20.86 -1.54
CA ILE A 4 0.78 -19.70 -2.39
C ILE A 4 1.43 -19.86 -3.78
N GLN A 5 2.57 -20.52 -3.87
CA GLN A 5 3.28 -20.73 -5.12
C GLN A 5 3.58 -22.22 -5.32
N PRO A 6 2.62 -22.98 -5.89
CA PRO A 6 2.77 -24.41 -6.11
C PRO A 6 4.05 -24.74 -6.87
N GLY A 7 4.81 -25.71 -6.35
CA GLY A 7 6.05 -26.20 -6.96
C GLY A 7 7.28 -25.99 -6.08
N SER A 8 8.46 -25.84 -6.69
CA SER A 8 9.72 -25.62 -5.97
C SER A 8 10.06 -24.14 -5.75
N ALA A 9 9.22 -23.23 -6.24
CA ALA A 9 9.43 -21.80 -6.12
C ALA A 9 8.88 -21.28 -4.77
N SER A 10 9.52 -20.24 -4.22
CA SER A 10 9.13 -19.64 -2.94
C SER A 10 8.23 -18.43 -3.16
N SER A 11 7.12 -18.35 -2.42
CA SER A 11 6.24 -17.18 -2.40
C SER A 11 6.81 -15.98 -1.61
N ALA A 12 7.90 -16.19 -0.86
CA ALA A 12 8.65 -15.18 -0.11
C ALA A 12 7.78 -14.13 0.63
N PRO A 13 6.88 -14.55 1.54
CA PRO A 13 6.02 -13.64 2.29
C PRO A 13 6.85 -12.68 3.15
N ARG A 14 6.53 -11.38 3.09
CA ARG A 14 7.26 -10.30 3.79
C ARG A 14 6.34 -9.12 4.11
N LEU A 15 6.88 -8.13 4.84
CA LEU A 15 6.15 -6.90 5.25
C LEU A 15 4.84 -7.21 6.02
N LEU A 16 4.91 -8.17 6.94
CA LEU A 16 3.77 -8.61 7.74
C LEU A 16 3.21 -7.45 8.58
N THR A 17 1.93 -7.14 8.37
CA THR A 17 1.23 -6.04 9.05
C THR A 17 -0.13 -6.51 9.50
N VAL A 18 -0.41 -6.42 10.80
CA VAL A 18 -1.73 -6.75 11.35
C VAL A 18 -2.66 -5.55 11.18
N VAL A 19 -3.86 -5.80 10.64
CA VAL A 19 -4.96 -4.84 10.60
C VAL A 19 -6.19 -5.50 11.20
N ARG A 20 -6.60 -5.04 12.39
CA ARG A 20 -7.59 -5.71 13.25
C ARG A 20 -7.21 -7.18 13.50
N ASP A 21 -7.99 -8.11 12.98
CA ASP A 21 -7.92 -9.55 13.15
C ASP A 21 -7.30 -10.27 11.95
N ARG A 22 -6.82 -9.52 10.94
CA ARG A 22 -6.22 -10.08 9.72
C ARG A 22 -4.76 -9.69 9.60
N LEU A 23 -3.98 -10.60 9.03
CA LEU A 23 -2.60 -10.37 8.64
C LEU A 23 -2.54 -10.00 7.16
N PHE A 24 -2.02 -8.81 6.87
CA PHE A 24 -1.65 -8.40 5.53
C PHE A 24 -0.16 -8.64 5.31
N PHE A 25 0.21 -9.04 4.11
CA PHE A 25 1.60 -9.29 3.75
C PHE A 25 1.77 -9.22 2.23
N VAL A 26 3.01 -9.11 1.79
CA VAL A 26 3.37 -9.15 0.38
C VAL A 26 3.89 -10.54 0.06
N ALA A 27 3.37 -11.14 -1.00
CA ALA A 27 3.81 -12.45 -1.49
C ALA A 27 3.76 -12.51 -3.01
N HIS A 28 4.53 -13.46 -3.57
CA HIS A 28 4.62 -13.72 -5.00
C HIS A 28 3.89 -15.03 -5.36
N ASP A 29 3.13 -15.00 -6.45
CA ASP A 29 2.73 -16.21 -7.18
C ASP A 29 3.06 -16.09 -8.68
N SER A 30 2.99 -17.20 -9.42
CA SER A 30 3.33 -17.21 -10.84
C SER A 30 2.30 -16.55 -11.76
N ALA A 31 1.09 -16.27 -11.28
CA ALA A 31 -0.01 -15.77 -12.09
C ALA A 31 -0.09 -14.23 -12.03
N GLY A 32 -0.11 -13.65 -10.83
CA GLY A 32 -0.18 -12.22 -10.56
C GLY A 32 1.14 -11.59 -10.10
N GLY A 33 2.22 -12.37 -9.97
CA GLY A 33 3.50 -11.82 -9.52
C GLY A 33 3.46 -11.39 -8.05
N THR A 34 4.17 -10.32 -7.71
CA THR A 34 4.24 -9.81 -6.32
C THR A 34 3.08 -8.86 -6.02
N GLU A 35 2.16 -9.29 -5.16
CA GLU A 35 0.93 -8.56 -4.84
C GLU A 35 0.66 -8.48 -3.32
N LEU A 36 -0.43 -7.78 -2.95
CA LEU A 36 -0.91 -7.71 -1.57
C LEU A 36 -1.80 -8.92 -1.26
N TRP A 37 -1.51 -9.60 -0.16
CA TRP A 37 -2.23 -10.76 0.35
C TRP A 37 -2.77 -10.49 1.75
N VAL A 38 -3.85 -11.20 2.09
CA VAL A 38 -4.47 -11.19 3.41
C VAL A 38 -4.65 -12.62 3.91
N SER A 39 -4.55 -12.82 5.23
CA SER A 39 -4.80 -14.10 5.91
C SER A 39 -5.56 -13.90 7.22
N ASP A 40 -6.45 -14.83 7.52
CA ASP A 40 -7.09 -15.02 8.84
C ASP A 40 -6.38 -16.10 9.69
N GLY A 41 -5.23 -16.60 9.24
CA GLY A 41 -4.50 -17.70 9.87
C GLY A 41 -4.90 -19.09 9.34
N THR A 42 -5.88 -19.18 8.44
CA THR A 42 -6.28 -20.42 7.79
C THR A 42 -5.83 -20.47 6.33
N GLY A 43 -5.75 -21.69 5.77
CA GLY A 43 -5.46 -21.84 4.34
C GLY A 43 -6.57 -21.27 3.44
N ALA A 44 -7.84 -21.35 3.87
CA ALA A 44 -8.98 -20.87 3.10
C ALA A 44 -9.10 -19.33 3.13
N GLY A 45 -8.73 -18.71 4.24
CA GLY A 45 -8.73 -17.25 4.38
C GLY A 45 -7.43 -16.58 3.93
N THR A 46 -6.48 -17.33 3.37
CA THR A 46 -5.25 -16.77 2.78
C THR A 46 -5.45 -16.54 1.28
N VAL A 47 -5.62 -15.28 0.88
CA VAL A 47 -5.97 -14.91 -0.50
C VAL A 47 -5.25 -13.64 -0.96
N MET A 48 -5.04 -13.52 -2.27
CA MET A 48 -4.63 -12.26 -2.89
C MET A 48 -5.78 -11.26 -2.74
N VAL A 49 -5.48 -10.06 -2.26
CA VAL A 49 -6.50 -9.04 -2.01
C VAL A 49 -7.04 -8.50 -3.33
N LYS A 50 -6.13 -8.20 -4.26
CA LYS A 50 -6.40 -7.69 -5.61
C LYS A 50 -5.16 -7.90 -6.47
N ASP A 51 -5.36 -8.29 -7.72
CA ASP A 51 -4.33 -8.23 -8.76
C ASP A 51 -4.26 -6.78 -9.27
N ILE A 52 -3.41 -5.96 -8.62
CA ILE A 52 -3.34 -4.52 -8.90
C ILE A 52 -2.66 -4.28 -10.25
N LEU A 53 -1.57 -5.00 -10.54
CA LEU A 53 -0.91 -5.01 -11.84
C LEU A 53 -0.95 -6.41 -12.46
N PRO A 54 -1.92 -6.68 -13.35
CA PRO A 54 -2.09 -7.98 -13.95
C PRO A 54 -0.85 -8.54 -14.63
N GLY A 55 -0.53 -9.78 -14.29
CA GLY A 55 0.56 -10.56 -14.88
C GLY A 55 1.76 -10.72 -13.94
N ALA A 56 2.77 -11.47 -14.40
CA ALA A 56 3.85 -11.98 -13.54
C ALA A 56 4.78 -10.92 -12.91
N GLN A 57 4.63 -9.63 -13.25
CA GLN A 57 5.40 -8.56 -12.61
C GLN A 57 4.83 -8.20 -11.22
N GLY A 58 3.50 -8.13 -11.10
CA GLY A 58 2.75 -7.65 -9.93
C GLY A 58 3.07 -6.20 -9.54
N ALA A 59 2.22 -5.61 -8.70
CA ALA A 59 2.29 -4.21 -8.31
C ALA A 59 3.41 -3.88 -7.30
N ARG A 60 4.08 -4.93 -6.79
CA ARG A 60 5.20 -4.85 -5.83
C ARG A 60 4.92 -3.93 -4.64
N PRO A 61 3.88 -4.21 -3.82
CA PRO A 61 3.53 -3.37 -2.68
C PRO A 61 4.70 -3.16 -1.71
N ARG A 62 4.80 -1.94 -1.13
CA ARG A 62 5.88 -1.50 -0.25
C ARG A 62 5.33 -0.70 0.92
N HIS A 63 6.14 -0.58 1.98
CA HIS A 63 5.89 0.31 3.12
C HIS A 63 4.47 0.21 3.73
N LEU A 64 4.10 -0.99 4.18
CA LEU A 64 2.78 -1.24 4.76
C LEU A 64 2.62 -0.57 6.12
N ALA A 65 1.49 0.11 6.32
CA ALA A 65 1.12 0.74 7.59
C ALA A 65 -0.37 0.60 7.89
N ALA A 66 -0.70 0.21 9.11
CA ALA A 66 -2.08 0.08 9.58
C ALA A 66 -2.59 1.38 10.21
N MET A 67 -3.80 1.81 9.85
CA MET A 67 -4.55 2.84 10.56
C MET A 67 -6.03 2.43 10.69
N GLY A 68 -6.45 2.14 11.92
CA GLY A 68 -7.80 1.67 12.20
C GLY A 68 -8.08 0.33 11.50
N SER A 69 -9.00 0.34 10.55
CA SER A 69 -9.40 -0.84 9.76
C SER A 69 -8.75 -0.93 8.38
N THR A 70 -7.85 -0.01 8.09
CA THR A 70 -7.34 0.21 6.74
C THR A 70 -5.83 0.04 6.73
N LEU A 71 -5.34 -0.72 5.75
CA LEU A 71 -3.94 -0.77 5.39
C LEU A 71 -3.65 0.34 4.38
N PHE A 72 -2.54 1.04 4.58
CA PHE A 72 -1.95 1.96 3.61
C PHE A 72 -0.61 1.39 3.13
N PHE A 73 -0.31 1.55 1.85
CA PHE A 73 0.90 1.02 1.24
C PHE A 73 1.21 1.76 -0.06
N ALA A 74 2.43 1.62 -0.56
CA ALA A 74 2.82 2.10 -1.88
C ALA A 74 2.75 0.96 -2.91
N ALA A 75 2.22 1.20 -4.11
CA ALA A 75 2.16 0.19 -5.18
C ALA A 75 2.08 0.82 -6.58
N ASP A 76 2.47 0.05 -7.59
CA ASP A 76 2.49 0.45 -9.01
C ASP A 76 1.45 -0.34 -9.82
N ASP A 77 0.51 0.35 -10.45
CA ASP A 77 -0.52 -0.27 -11.32
C ASP A 77 -0.12 -0.30 -12.80
N GLY A 78 1.12 0.08 -13.11
CA GLY A 78 1.66 0.17 -14.47
C GLY A 78 1.16 1.39 -15.26
N ARG A 79 0.39 2.29 -14.64
CA ARG A 79 -0.17 3.49 -15.29
C ARG A 79 0.27 4.78 -14.61
N ASN A 80 0.13 4.83 -13.28
CA ASN A 80 0.42 6.02 -12.48
C ASN A 80 1.79 5.95 -11.79
N GLY A 81 2.51 4.84 -11.96
CA GLY A 81 3.74 4.59 -11.20
C GLY A 81 3.44 4.26 -9.75
N ILE A 82 4.44 4.44 -8.87
CA ILE A 82 4.31 4.08 -7.45
C ILE A 82 3.54 5.18 -6.71
N GLU A 83 2.31 4.87 -6.32
CA GLU A 83 1.40 5.78 -5.63
C GLU A 83 0.97 5.26 -4.26
N LEU A 84 0.23 6.10 -3.50
CA LEU A 84 -0.38 5.71 -2.24
C LEU A 84 -1.68 4.92 -2.47
N TRP A 85 -1.75 3.72 -1.93
CA TRP A 85 -2.92 2.85 -1.97
C TRP A 85 -3.47 2.57 -0.57
N LYS A 86 -4.75 2.23 -0.53
CA LYS A 86 -5.43 1.75 0.67
C LYS A 86 -6.17 0.45 0.43
N SER A 87 -6.37 -0.34 1.49
CA SER A 87 -7.16 -1.56 1.45
C SER A 87 -7.79 -1.88 2.81
N ASP A 88 -9.02 -2.37 2.81
CA ASP A 88 -9.63 -3.06 3.94
C ASP A 88 -9.53 -4.60 3.81
N GLY A 89 -8.72 -5.12 2.90
CA GLY A 89 -8.58 -6.56 2.63
C GLY A 89 -9.60 -7.13 1.67
N THR A 90 -10.41 -6.29 1.03
CA THR A 90 -11.26 -6.68 -0.10
C THR A 90 -10.76 -6.04 -1.40
N ALA A 91 -10.97 -6.71 -2.53
CA ALA A 91 -10.62 -6.15 -3.84
C ALA A 91 -11.33 -4.81 -4.11
N ALA A 92 -12.59 -4.67 -3.66
CA ALA A 92 -13.41 -3.49 -3.89
C ALA A 92 -12.90 -2.24 -3.15
N SER A 93 -12.37 -2.39 -1.93
CA SER A 93 -11.79 -1.28 -1.18
C SER A 93 -10.33 -1.01 -1.52
N THR A 94 -9.71 -1.88 -2.32
CA THR A 94 -8.29 -1.78 -2.69
C THR A 94 -8.14 -0.82 -3.86
N VAL A 95 -7.89 0.45 -3.51
CA VAL A 95 -7.89 1.59 -4.43
C VAL A 95 -6.73 2.53 -4.12
N MET A 96 -6.26 3.22 -5.15
CA MET A 96 -5.37 4.38 -5.00
C MET A 96 -6.09 5.45 -4.19
N VAL A 97 -5.38 6.11 -3.27
CA VAL A 97 -5.95 7.18 -2.43
C VAL A 97 -6.10 8.45 -3.26
N GLU A 98 -4.99 8.89 -3.86
CA GLU A 98 -4.88 10.06 -4.72
C GLU A 98 -3.59 9.91 -5.54
N ASP A 99 -3.59 10.44 -6.75
CA ASP A 99 -2.37 10.60 -7.56
C ASP A 99 -1.69 11.90 -7.10
N LEU A 100 -0.64 11.76 -6.29
CA LEU A 100 0.02 12.92 -5.66
C LEU A 100 1.00 13.63 -6.61
N ASN A 101 1.35 12.99 -7.73
CA ASN A 101 2.29 13.51 -8.73
C ASN A 101 1.79 13.15 -10.14
N GLU A 102 0.91 13.99 -10.68
CA GLU A 102 0.25 13.76 -11.97
C GLU A 102 1.24 13.37 -13.08
N GLY A 103 1.05 12.17 -13.65
CA GLY A 103 1.86 11.64 -14.74
C GLY A 103 2.40 10.24 -14.44
N SER A 104 3.32 9.75 -15.26
CA SER A 104 3.92 8.42 -15.05
C SER A 104 5.07 8.42 -14.03
N GLY A 105 5.26 9.53 -13.31
CA GLY A 105 6.41 9.74 -12.43
C GLY A 105 6.30 8.95 -11.12
N GLY A 106 5.09 8.74 -10.60
CA GLY A 106 4.88 8.24 -9.25
C GLY A 106 5.22 9.30 -8.18
N SER A 107 4.58 9.21 -7.01
CA SER A 107 4.89 10.02 -5.82
C SER A 107 5.84 9.33 -4.84
N PHE A 108 6.19 8.06 -5.09
CA PHE A 108 7.09 7.23 -4.27
C PHE A 108 6.87 7.33 -2.75
N PRO A 109 5.66 7.07 -2.22
CA PRO A 109 5.43 7.12 -0.79
C PRO A 109 6.29 6.13 0.01
N HIS A 110 6.89 6.59 1.11
CA HIS A 110 7.76 5.79 1.98
C HIS A 110 7.75 6.30 3.44
N ASP A 111 8.41 5.55 4.32
CA ASP A 111 8.60 5.89 5.75
C ASP A 111 7.30 6.25 6.50
N TYR A 112 6.34 5.34 6.39
CA TYR A 112 5.02 5.52 6.99
C TYR A 112 5.09 5.40 8.52
N ALA A 113 4.54 6.40 9.21
CA ALA A 113 4.44 6.42 10.66
C ALA A 113 3.03 6.81 11.10
N ARG A 114 2.47 6.04 12.05
CA ARG A 114 1.16 6.35 12.64
C ARG A 114 1.32 7.26 13.86
N VAL A 115 0.55 8.34 13.89
CA VAL A 115 0.42 9.23 15.05
C VAL A 115 -1.05 9.49 15.32
N GLY A 116 -1.59 8.89 16.39
CA GLY A 116 -3.03 8.93 16.68
C GLY A 116 -3.84 8.35 15.53
N ASP A 117 -4.80 9.13 15.03
CA ASP A 117 -5.68 8.77 13.91
C ASP A 117 -5.19 9.34 12.56
N ALA A 118 -3.88 9.52 12.44
CA ALA A 118 -3.24 9.92 11.19
C ALA A 118 -2.03 9.05 10.85
N VAL A 119 -1.75 8.95 9.56
CA VAL A 119 -0.52 8.41 9.00
C VAL A 119 0.27 9.55 8.37
N PHE A 120 1.54 9.62 8.70
CA PHE A 120 2.51 10.52 8.10
C PHE A 120 3.46 9.71 7.23
N PHE A 121 3.87 10.28 6.12
CA PHE A 121 4.78 9.62 5.17
C PHE A 121 5.50 10.67 4.32
N ALA A 122 6.64 10.29 3.76
CA ALA A 122 7.34 11.09 2.77
C ALA A 122 6.89 10.68 1.36
N ALA A 123 6.64 11.66 0.50
CA ALA A 123 6.31 11.46 -0.91
C ALA A 123 6.67 12.71 -1.71
N ASP A 124 6.97 12.51 -3.00
CA ASP A 124 7.25 13.58 -3.94
C ASP A 124 5.96 14.33 -4.31
N ASP A 125 6.01 15.66 -4.27
CA ASP A 125 4.93 16.51 -4.78
C ASP A 125 4.99 16.62 -6.32
N ALA A 126 3.97 17.24 -6.93
CA ALA A 126 3.89 17.45 -8.37
C ALA A 126 5.08 18.23 -9.00
N ARG A 127 6.00 18.76 -8.18
CA ARG A 127 7.24 19.43 -8.65
C ARG A 127 8.47 18.55 -8.47
N GLY A 128 8.31 17.31 -7.99
CA GLY A 128 9.37 16.35 -7.71
C GLY A 128 10.10 16.60 -6.39
N PHE A 129 9.54 17.39 -5.47
CA PHE A 129 10.15 17.60 -4.15
C PHE A 129 9.56 16.65 -3.12
N THR A 130 10.42 15.85 -2.48
CA THR A 130 10.02 15.04 -1.33
C THR A 130 9.53 15.94 -0.19
N SER A 131 8.32 15.66 0.27
CA SER A 131 7.61 16.45 1.27
C SER A 131 7.00 15.53 2.32
N LEU A 132 6.79 16.06 3.53
CA LEU A 132 6.03 15.35 4.55
C LEU A 132 4.53 15.50 4.28
N TRP A 133 3.83 14.39 4.22
CA TRP A 133 2.39 14.32 4.04
C TRP A 133 1.71 13.78 5.28
N ARG A 134 0.45 14.17 5.46
CA ARG A 134 -0.44 13.67 6.50
C ARG A 134 -1.74 13.21 5.85
N LEU A 135 -2.14 11.98 6.18
CA LEU A 135 -3.46 11.43 5.90
C LEU A 135 -4.19 11.17 7.22
N ASP A 136 -5.40 11.71 7.39
CA ASP A 136 -6.25 11.36 8.54
C ASP A 136 -7.23 10.22 8.27
N ALA A 137 -7.84 9.72 9.34
CA ALA A 137 -8.85 8.67 9.31
C ALA A 137 -10.10 9.00 8.46
N ALA A 138 -10.37 10.28 8.17
CA ALA A 138 -11.46 10.69 7.27
C ALA A 138 -11.04 10.67 5.78
N GLY A 139 -9.76 10.40 5.49
CA GLY A 139 -9.20 10.42 4.15
C GLY A 139 -8.65 11.80 3.75
N GLY A 140 -8.55 12.75 4.67
CA GLY A 140 -7.97 14.06 4.42
C GLY A 140 -6.46 13.97 4.21
N LEU A 141 -6.04 14.01 2.94
CA LEU A 141 -4.64 14.02 2.52
C LEU A 141 -4.15 15.46 2.33
N ARG A 142 -3.04 15.82 2.97
CA ARG A 142 -2.41 17.13 2.78
C ARG A 142 -0.93 17.12 3.07
N LYS A 143 -0.20 18.00 2.40
CA LYS A 143 1.20 18.33 2.74
C LYS A 143 1.24 18.99 4.12
N VAL A 144 2.24 18.62 4.92
CA VAL A 144 2.53 19.27 6.20
C VAL A 144 3.33 20.54 5.92
N PRO A 145 2.84 21.72 6.33
CA PRO A 145 3.52 22.99 6.07
C PRO A 145 4.85 23.08 6.83
N ALA A 146 5.81 23.83 6.28
CA ALA A 146 7.04 24.13 6.99
C ALA A 146 6.75 25.09 8.17
N PRO A 147 7.58 25.10 9.23
CA PRO A 147 7.44 26.09 10.29
C PRO A 147 7.48 27.51 9.73
N GLY A 148 6.41 28.28 9.93
CA GLY A 148 6.31 29.68 9.49
C GLY A 148 5.50 29.92 8.21
N ASP A 149 5.10 28.87 7.49
CA ASP A 149 4.10 28.99 6.42
C ASP A 149 2.72 29.24 7.05
N ALA A 150 1.97 30.22 6.53
CA ALA A 150 0.59 30.45 6.96
C ALA A 150 -0.25 29.20 6.63
N ALA A 151 -1.07 28.75 7.58
CA ALA A 151 -2.00 27.64 7.32
C ALA A 151 -2.95 28.01 6.16
N PRO A 152 -3.23 27.09 5.22
CA PRO A 152 -4.21 27.31 4.16
C PRO A 152 -5.63 27.44 4.71
#